data_AF-A0AA42N3B9-F1
#
_entry.id   AF-A0AA42N3B9-F1
#
_cell.length_a   1.000
_cell.length_b   1.000
_cell.length_c   1.000
_cell.angle_alpha   90.00
_cell.angle_beta   90.00
_cell.angle_gamma   90.00
#
_symmetry.space_group_name_H-M   'P 1'
#
loop_
_entity.id
_entity.type
_entity.pdbx_description
1 polymer ?
#
loop_
_entity_poly.entity_id
_entity_poly.type
_entity_poly.pdbx_seq_one_letter_code
_entity_poly.pdbx_strand_id
1 'polypeptide(L)' 'MHTLNPSRLRAAAHRRMAFAALRADSSAATRLARYQHHITKARALESKGGEQ' A
#
# COMPACT_ATOMS: atom_id res chain seq x y z
N MET A 1 -0.41 -24.75 6.33
CA MET A 1 -0.63 -23.89 5.15
C MET A 1 -1.12 -22.53 5.64
N HIS A 2 -0.23 -21.54 5.78
CA HIS A 2 -0.65 -20.17 6.11
C HIS A 2 -1.48 -19.65 4.93
N THR A 3 -2.79 -19.54 5.11
CA THR A 3 -3.69 -18.82 4.20
C THR A 3 -3.34 -17.35 4.29
N LEU A 4 -2.24 -16.95 3.64
CA LEU A 4 -1.88 -15.56 3.50
C LEU A 4 -2.97 -14.92 2.66
N ASN A 5 -3.93 -14.27 3.32
CA ASN A 5 -5.05 -13.66 2.62
C ASN A 5 -4.49 -12.78 1.51
N PRO A 6 -4.84 -13.04 0.23
CA PRO A 6 -4.23 -12.32 -0.89
C PRO A 6 -4.40 -10.82 -0.75
N SER A 7 -5.48 -10.38 -0.09
CA SER A 7 -5.73 -9.00 0.32
C SER A 7 -4.65 -8.44 1.25
N ARG A 8 -4.22 -9.19 2.27
CA ARG A 8 -3.14 -8.79 3.20
C ARG A 8 -1.78 -8.74 2.51
N LEU A 9 -1.50 -9.68 1.60
CA LEU A 9 -0.26 -9.67 0.80
C LEU A 9 -0.19 -8.45 -0.12
N ARG A 10 -1.29 -8.14 -0.82
CA ARG A 10 -1.38 -6.96 -1.70
C ARG A 10 -1.29 -5.66 -0.89
N ALA A 11 -1.92 -5.59 0.29
CA ALA A 11 -1.79 -4.44 1.18
C ALA A 11 -0.33 -4.20 1.61
N ALA A 12 0.41 -5.26 1.97
CA ALA A 12 1.82 -5.17 2.32
C ALA A 12 2.69 -4.70 1.13
N ALA A 13 2.42 -5.18 -0.09
CA ALA A 13 3.10 -4.74 -1.30
C ALA A 13 2.86 -3.24 -1.56
N HIS A 14 1.63 -2.75 -1.41
CA HIS A 14 1.32 -1.33 -1.53
C HIS A 14 2.02 -0.48 -0.48
N ARG A 15 2.12 -0.93 0.78
CA ARG A 15 2.90 -0.23 1.81
C ARG A 15 4.37 -0.10 1.41
N ARG A 16 5.00 -1.17 0.92
CA ARG A 16 6.39 -1.13 0.42
C ARG A 16 6.56 -0.13 -0.73
N MET A 17 5.62 -0.13 -1.69
CA MET A 17 5.63 0.83 -2.80
C MET A 17 5.43 2.28 -2.32
N ALA A 18 4.61 2.50 -1.29
CA ALA A 18 4.42 3.82 -0.69
C ALA A 18 5.72 4.36 -0.08
N PHE A 19 6.47 3.54 0.65
CA PHE A 19 7.76 3.93 1.22
C PHE A 19 8.84 4.14 0.13
N ALA A 20 8.84 3.31 -0.92
CA ALA A 20 9.73 3.53 -2.06
C ALA A 20 9.44 4.88 -2.75
N ALA A 21 8.17 5.27 -2.87
CA ALA A 21 7.78 6.56 -3.43
C ALA A 21 8.24 7.76 -2.58
N LEU A 22 8.35 7.60 -1.26
CA LEU A 22 8.93 8.64 -0.38
C LEU A 22 10.44 8.82 -0.60
N ARG A 23 11.13 7.76 -1.05
CA ARG A 23 12.59 7.77 -1.29
C ARG A 23 12.98 8.19 -2.71
N ALA A 24 12.04 8.29 -3.65
CA ALA A 24 12.32 8.72 -5.02
C ALA A 24 12.65 10.23 -5.09
N ASP A 25 13.58 10.65 -5.93
CA ASP A 25 14.00 12.06 -6.12
C ASP A 25 12.98 12.96 -6.86
N SER A 26 11.69 12.58 -6.87
CA SER A 26 10.62 13.41 -7.43
C SER A 26 10.25 14.56 -6.48
N SER A 27 9.57 15.59 -6.99
CA SER A 27 9.04 16.71 -6.20
C SER A 27 8.22 16.25 -4.99
N ALA A 28 8.25 17.02 -3.89
CA ALA A 28 7.59 16.66 -2.64
C ALA A 28 6.08 16.37 -2.82
N ALA A 29 5.39 17.17 -3.63
CA ALA A 29 3.99 16.96 -3.97
C ALA A 29 3.76 15.61 -4.69
N THR A 30 4.64 15.26 -5.63
CA THR A 30 4.58 13.99 -6.38
C THR A 30 4.83 12.79 -5.47
N ARG A 31 5.80 12.88 -4.54
CA ARG A 31 6.06 11.81 -3.56
C ARG A 31 4.86 11.60 -2.65
N LEU A 32 4.27 12.68 -2.15
CA LEU A 32 3.10 12.64 -1.28
C LEU A 32 1.89 12.05 -2.00
N ALA A 33 1.61 12.47 -3.24
CA ALA A 33 0.51 11.94 -4.04
C ALA A 33 0.68 10.43 -4.31
N ARG A 34 1.89 9.97 -4.65
CA ARG A 34 2.19 8.54 -4.87
C ARG A 34 2.07 7.73 -3.58
N TYR A 35 2.57 8.26 -2.46
CA TYR A 35 2.39 7.65 -1.15
C TYR A 35 0.91 7.48 -0.80
N GLN A 36 0.12 8.55 -0.93
CA GLN A 36 -1.32 8.54 -0.65
C GLN A 36 -2.05 7.53 -1.55
N HIS A 37 -1.74 7.49 -2.84
CA HIS A 37 -2.31 6.52 -3.78
C HIS A 37 -2.09 5.07 -3.32
N HIS A 38 -0.89 4.73 -2.89
CA HIS A 38 -0.56 3.40 -2.42
C HIS A 38 -1.17 3.08 -1.05
N ILE A 39 -1.16 4.02 -0.10
CA ILE A 39 -1.71 3.77 1.25
C ILE A 39 -3.23 3.64 1.23
N THR A 40 -3.93 4.38 0.37
CA THR A 40 -5.38 4.28 0.17
C THR A 40 -5.76 2.90 -0.38
N LYS A 41 -5.01 2.39 -1.36
CA LYS A 41 -5.20 1.02 -1.86
C LYS A 41 -4.92 -0.03 -0.79
N ALA A 42 -3.85 0.14 -0.01
CA ALA A 42 -3.53 -0.77 1.09
C ALA A 42 -4.67 -0.83 2.12
N ARG A 43 -5.18 0.33 2.56
CA ARG A 43 -6.31 0.42 3.51
C ARG A 43 -7.59 -0.19 2.95
N ALA A 44 -7.90 0.06 1.67
CA ALA A 44 -9.07 -0.55 1.03
C ALA A 44 -8.96 -2.08 0.94
N LEU A 45 -7.76 -2.60 0.69
CA LEU A 45 -7.49 -4.05 0.66
C LEU A 45 -7.49 -4.67 2.05
N GLU A 46 -7.04 -3.95 3.08
CA GLU A 46 -7.15 -4.38 4.47
C GLU A 46 -8.61 -4.40 4.92
N SER A 47 -9.40 -3.39 4.57
CA SER A 47 -10.84 -3.36 4.86
C SER A 47 -11.56 -4.55 4.23
N LYS A 48 -11.27 -4.87 2.97
CA LYS A 48 -11.82 -6.04 2.26
C LYS A 48 -11.22 -7.39 2.71
N GLY A 49 -10.09 -7.35 3.40
CA GLY A 49 -9.38 -8.53 3.90
C GLY A 49 -9.62 -8.81 5.39
N GLY A 50 -10.32 -7.91 6.08
CA GLY A 50 -10.79 -8.06 7.47
C GLY A 50 -12.23 -8.56 7.58
N GLU A 51 -12.93 -8.71 6.45
CA GLU A 51 -14.17 -9.49 6.35
C GLU A 51 -13.80 -10.98 6.24
N GLN A 52 -13.42 -11.58 7.38
CA GLN A 52 -13.28 -13.03 7.55
C GLN A 52 -13.90 -13.48 8.87
#